data_AF-A0A846PFE8-F1
#
_entry.id   AF-A0A846PFE8-F1
#
_cell.length_a   1.000
_cell.length_b   1.000
_cell.length_c   1.000
_cell.angle_alpha   90.00
_cell.angle_beta   90.00
_cell.angle_gamma   90.00
#
_symmetry.space_group_name_H-M   'P 1'
#
loop_
_entity.id
_entity.type
_entity.pdbx_description
1 polymer ?
#
loop_
_entity_poly.entity_id
_entity_poly.type
_entity_poly.pdbx_seq_one_letter_code
_entity_poly.pdbx_strand_id
1 'polypeptide(L)'
;MTKKKILKASLEDNLTETLDFLTSKSKERTSDLLLTYLSSIYQKAIKQDRDNFQNLLHQILRARREHFGLIQDTLQDEISDMMSILTEKAAGFQIYPPQDSLDMIKSSYLIEIMPDLTRDILVERADLSEVANRYSIPLEVPRVLVTSWKAVMTTFTKPFAGQTMPQRDWICSRKVIQPVRARAVYRWWAPVKDVPDEPPESQFVDIPVKRLGHADTTKANPEIRPSYMS
;
A
#
# COMPACT_ATOMS: atom_id res chain seq x y z
N MET A 1 0.08 42.24 -30.01
CA MET A 1 -1.02 41.71 -30.85
C MET A 1 -0.66 40.46 -31.67
N THR A 2 0.58 39.96 -31.63
CA THR A 2 1.07 38.87 -32.50
C THR A 2 0.73 37.45 -32.01
N LYS A 3 0.78 37.19 -30.69
CA LYS A 3 0.58 35.82 -30.14
C LYS A 3 -0.80 35.22 -30.44
N LYS A 4 -1.88 36.01 -30.38
CA LYS A 4 -3.24 35.54 -30.68
C LYS A 4 -3.43 35.18 -32.15
N LYS A 5 -2.82 35.95 -33.08
CA LYS A 5 -2.90 35.67 -34.53
C LYS A 5 -2.12 34.40 -34.89
N ILE A 6 -0.93 34.22 -34.30
CA ILE A 6 -0.12 33.02 -34.50
C ILE A 6 -0.86 31.79 -33.95
N LEU A 7 -1.41 31.88 -32.73
CA LEU A 7 -2.18 30.78 -32.15
C LEU A 7 -3.39 30.39 -33.01
N LYS A 8 -4.10 31.38 -33.54
CA LYS A 8 -5.24 31.14 -34.44
C LYS A 8 -4.81 30.42 -35.72
N ALA A 9 -3.73 30.88 -36.37
CA ALA A 9 -3.19 30.23 -37.55
C ALA A 9 -2.73 28.79 -37.26
N SER A 10 -2.02 28.55 -36.15
CA SER A 10 -1.59 27.19 -35.76
C SER A 10 -2.76 26.24 -35.46
N LEU A 11 -3.86 26.75 -34.88
CA LEU A 11 -5.07 25.95 -34.64
C LEU A 11 -5.82 25.62 -35.94
N GLU A 12 -5.73 26.48 -36.97
CA GLU A 12 -6.33 26.25 -38.28
C GLU A 12 -5.50 25.24 -39.10
N ASP A 13 -4.17 25.31 -39.03
CA ASP A 13 -3.27 24.43 -39.79
C ASP A 13 -3.15 23.03 -39.14
N ASN A 14 -2.88 22.95 -37.84
CA ASN A 14 -2.60 21.69 -37.12
C ASN A 14 -3.23 21.68 -35.72
N LEU A 15 -4.55 21.52 -35.67
CA LEU A 15 -5.34 21.59 -34.44
C LEU A 15 -4.83 20.61 -33.35
N THR A 16 -4.69 19.33 -33.68
CA THR A 16 -4.37 18.27 -32.71
C THR A 16 -3.00 18.49 -32.07
N GLU A 17 -1.95 18.67 -32.88
CA GLU A 17 -0.58 18.91 -32.38
C GLU A 17 -0.51 20.19 -31.54
N THR A 18 -1.21 21.24 -31.96
CA THR A 18 -1.25 22.51 -31.21
C THR A 18 -1.94 22.32 -29.86
N LEU A 19 -3.06 21.59 -29.80
CA LEU A 19 -3.78 21.30 -28.55
C LEU A 19 -2.96 20.40 -27.62
N ASP A 20 -2.31 19.37 -28.15
CA ASP A 20 -1.43 18.48 -27.38
C ASP A 20 -0.25 19.27 -26.81
N PHE A 21 0.38 20.12 -27.61
CA PHE A 21 1.46 20.99 -27.16
C PHE A 21 1.01 21.95 -26.05
N LEU A 22 -0.14 22.61 -26.21
CA LEU A 22 -0.67 23.52 -25.19
C LEU A 22 -1.00 22.77 -23.89
N THR A 23 -1.57 21.57 -24.00
CA THR A 23 -1.92 20.74 -22.86
C THR A 23 -0.66 20.28 -22.12
N SER A 24 0.33 19.74 -22.84
CA SER A 24 1.64 19.35 -22.29
C SER A 24 2.33 20.53 -21.59
N LYS A 25 2.36 21.70 -22.24
CA LYS A 25 2.97 22.91 -21.67
C LYS A 25 2.21 23.43 -20.44
N SER A 26 0.89 23.28 -20.41
CA SER A 26 0.09 23.63 -19.24
C SER A 26 0.34 22.67 -18.07
N LYS A 27 0.51 21.37 -18.36
CA LYS A 27 0.87 20.33 -17.38
C LYS A 27 2.23 20.63 -16.76
N GLU A 28 3.25 20.86 -17.59
CA GLU A 28 4.62 21.21 -17.16
C GLU A 28 4.64 22.44 -16.24
N ARG A 29 3.97 23.52 -16.64
CA ARG A 29 3.88 24.73 -15.80
C ARG A 29 3.16 24.48 -14.47
N THR A 30 2.12 23.64 -14.49
CA THR A 30 1.38 23.31 -13.27
C THR A 30 2.23 22.44 -12.35
N SER A 31 3.03 21.51 -12.89
CA SER A 31 3.98 20.73 -12.09
C SER A 31 5.08 21.61 -11.49
N ASP A 32 5.63 22.56 -12.25
CA ASP A 32 6.66 23.48 -11.73
C ASP A 32 6.13 24.33 -10.57
N LEU A 33 4.90 24.84 -10.72
CA LEU A 33 4.24 25.61 -9.66
C LEU A 33 3.96 24.75 -8.42
N LEU A 34 3.50 23.50 -8.62
CA LEU A 34 3.28 22.56 -7.52
C LEU A 34 4.59 22.22 -6.81
N LEU A 35 5.66 21.94 -7.55
CA LEU A 35 6.98 21.66 -6.99
C LEU A 35 7.51 22.85 -6.19
N THR A 36 7.36 24.06 -6.73
CA THR A 36 7.75 25.31 -6.04
C THR A 36 6.97 25.48 -4.73
N TYR A 37 5.66 25.22 -4.77
CA TYR A 37 4.78 25.29 -3.59
C TYR A 37 5.17 24.24 -2.53
N LEU A 38 5.34 22.98 -2.92
CA LEU A 38 5.76 21.91 -2.00
C LEU A 38 7.15 22.17 -1.43
N SER A 39 8.09 22.62 -2.26
CA SER A 39 9.45 23.00 -1.83
C SER A 39 9.41 24.14 -0.81
N SER A 40 8.52 25.11 -0.98
CA SER A 40 8.32 26.20 -0.01
C SER A 40 7.86 25.67 1.36
N ILE A 41 6.88 24.76 1.37
CA ILE A 41 6.39 24.16 2.63
C ILE A 41 7.47 23.28 3.25
N TYR A 42 8.19 22.49 2.44
CA TYR A 42 9.28 21.63 2.85
C TYR A 42 10.42 22.42 3.52
N GLN A 43 10.90 23.50 2.89
CA GLN A 43 11.93 24.36 3.46
C GLN A 43 11.50 24.99 4.78
N LYS A 44 10.22 25.33 4.94
CA LYS A 44 9.67 25.77 6.22
C LYS A 44 9.70 24.61 7.22
N ALA A 45 9.21 23.42 6.86
CA ALA A 45 9.14 22.27 7.75
C ALA A 45 10.51 21.87 8.31
N ILE A 46 11.57 21.91 7.51
CA ILE A 46 12.94 21.57 7.97
C ILE A 46 13.45 22.52 9.06
N LYS A 47 13.04 23.79 9.07
CA LYS A 47 13.54 24.79 10.02
C LYS A 47 12.70 24.91 11.29
N GLN A 48 11.54 24.26 11.34
CA GLN A 48 10.54 24.47 12.38
C GLN A 48 10.62 23.44 13.51
N ASP A 49 10.07 23.84 14.65
CA ASP A 49 9.89 23.02 15.86
C ASP A 49 8.81 21.95 15.69
N ARG A 50 8.72 21.03 16.66
CA ARG A 50 7.86 19.83 16.63
C ARG A 50 6.40 20.13 16.24
N ASP A 51 5.76 21.08 16.92
CA ASP A 51 4.32 21.34 16.75
C ASP A 51 4.01 21.95 15.37
N ASN A 52 4.85 22.88 14.92
CA ASN A 52 4.73 23.49 13.59
C ASN A 52 5.08 22.48 12.48
N PHE A 53 6.06 21.61 12.72
CA PHE A 53 6.45 20.57 11.80
C PHE A 53 5.30 19.62 11.49
N GLN A 54 4.55 19.18 12.50
CA GLN A 54 3.40 18.29 12.29
C GLN A 54 2.35 18.94 11.36
N ASN A 55 2.01 20.21 11.60
CA ASN A 55 1.05 20.93 10.76
C ASN A 55 1.53 21.07 9.30
N LEU A 56 2.82 21.38 9.09
CA LEU A 56 3.40 21.49 7.75
C LEU A 56 3.50 20.14 7.05
N LEU A 57 3.85 19.07 7.77
CA LEU A 57 3.86 17.71 7.26
C LEU A 57 2.46 17.28 6.78
N HIS A 58 1.42 17.56 7.58
CA HIS A 58 0.04 17.31 7.18
C HIS A 58 -0.36 18.11 5.92
N GLN A 59 0.10 19.36 5.78
CA GLN A 59 -0.16 20.14 4.57
C GLN A 59 0.52 19.54 3.34
N ILE A 60 1.76 19.07 3.45
CA ILE A 60 2.48 18.39 2.36
C ILE A 60 1.75 17.10 1.97
N LEU A 61 1.39 16.26 2.95
CA LEU A 61 0.69 15.01 2.70
C LEU A 61 -0.67 15.24 2.04
N ARG A 62 -1.39 16.28 2.47
CA ARG A 62 -2.66 16.68 1.86
C ARG A 62 -2.46 17.13 0.40
N ALA A 63 -1.51 18.03 0.15
CA ALA A 63 -1.22 18.49 -1.21
C ALA A 63 -0.76 17.33 -2.12
N ARG A 64 0.02 16.39 -1.58
CA ARG A 64 0.44 15.18 -2.29
C ARG A 64 -0.76 14.30 -2.68
N ARG A 65 -1.75 14.15 -1.81
CA ARG A 65 -3.00 13.42 -2.10
C ARG A 65 -3.83 14.11 -3.16
N GLU A 66 -4.05 15.42 -3.00
CA GLU A 66 -4.89 16.21 -3.91
C GLU A 66 -4.30 16.27 -5.34
N HIS A 67 -2.98 16.16 -5.48
CA HIS A 67 -2.28 16.24 -6.76
C HIS A 67 -1.52 14.97 -7.14
N PHE A 68 -1.92 13.80 -6.60
CA PHE A 68 -1.19 12.54 -6.75
C PHE A 68 -0.91 12.18 -8.21
N GLY A 69 -1.90 12.32 -9.11
CA GLY A 69 -1.73 11.98 -10.53
C GLY A 69 -0.67 12.82 -11.23
N LEU A 70 -0.61 14.13 -10.95
CA LEU A 70 0.42 15.00 -11.53
C LEU A 70 1.82 14.66 -10.98
N ILE A 71 1.89 14.37 -9.67
CA ILE A 71 3.13 14.01 -8.98
C ILE A 71 3.70 12.71 -9.54
N GLN A 72 2.85 11.69 -9.69
CA GLN A 72 3.25 10.38 -10.20
C GLN A 72 3.85 10.45 -11.60
N ASP A 73 3.36 11.36 -12.44
CA ASP A 73 3.79 11.45 -13.83
C ASP A 73 5.10 12.22 -14.02
N THR A 74 5.34 13.28 -13.23
CA THR A 74 6.44 14.22 -13.51
C THR A 74 7.32 14.61 -12.34
N LEU A 75 6.90 14.42 -11.09
CA LEU A 75 7.60 14.94 -9.90
C LEU A 75 7.91 13.86 -8.85
N GLN A 76 7.82 12.59 -9.24
CA GLN A 76 7.84 11.50 -8.29
C GLN A 76 9.18 11.43 -7.55
N ASP A 77 10.29 11.58 -8.26
CA ASP A 77 11.63 11.39 -7.71
C ASP A 77 11.96 12.53 -6.74
N GLU A 78 11.71 13.78 -7.14
CA GLU A 78 11.95 14.96 -6.29
C GLU A 78 11.09 14.93 -5.03
N ILE A 79 9.83 14.53 -5.15
CA ILE A 79 8.93 14.44 -3.99
C ILE A 79 9.29 13.25 -3.11
N SER A 80 9.74 12.13 -3.68
CA SER A 80 10.24 10.98 -2.92
C SER A 80 11.44 11.38 -2.05
N ASP A 81 12.40 12.11 -2.61
CA ASP A 81 13.56 12.61 -1.87
C ASP A 81 13.16 13.54 -0.72
N MET A 82 12.26 14.49 -0.98
CA MET A 82 11.73 15.38 0.06
C MET A 82 11.01 14.59 1.16
N MET A 83 10.21 13.58 0.79
CA MET A 83 9.46 12.76 1.74
C MET A 83 10.37 11.87 2.60
N SER A 84 11.48 11.36 2.03
CA SER A 84 12.47 10.58 2.77
C SER A 84 13.06 11.40 3.92
N ILE A 85 13.49 12.64 3.63
CA ILE A 85 14.06 13.56 4.62
C ILE A 85 13.01 13.96 5.67
N LEU A 86 11.77 14.24 5.25
CA LEU A 86 10.68 14.54 6.18
C LEU A 86 10.37 13.36 7.11
N THR A 87 10.44 12.13 6.61
CA THR A 87 10.19 10.92 7.40
C THR A 87 11.28 10.69 8.44
N GLU A 88 12.54 10.89 8.06
CA GLU A 88 13.67 10.85 9.00
C GLU A 88 13.50 11.92 10.09
N LYS A 89 13.16 13.15 9.71
CA LYS A 89 12.92 14.23 10.68
C LYS A 89 11.71 13.93 11.58
N ALA A 90 10.64 13.37 11.03
CA ALA A 90 9.45 12.96 11.79
C ALA A 90 9.79 11.89 12.83
N ALA A 91 10.63 10.92 12.46
CA ALA A 91 11.14 9.91 13.39
C ALA A 91 11.94 10.55 14.54
N GLY A 92 12.76 11.56 14.26
CA GLY A 92 13.46 12.35 15.28
C GLY A 92 12.53 13.04 16.29
N PHE A 93 11.32 13.40 15.86
CA PHE A 93 10.28 13.97 16.73
C PHE A 93 9.29 12.93 17.28
N GLN A 94 9.48 11.65 17.00
CA GLN A 94 8.55 10.57 17.32
C GLN A 94 7.13 10.85 16.80
N ILE A 95 7.03 11.46 15.62
CA ILE A 95 5.77 11.71 14.91
C ILE A 95 5.65 10.62 13.85
N TYR A 96 4.56 9.87 13.91
CA TYR A 96 4.24 8.86 12.91
C TYR A 96 3.34 9.51 11.84
N PRO A 97 3.82 9.67 10.59
CA PRO A 97 2.99 10.20 9.52
C PRO A 97 1.78 9.29 9.29
N PRO A 98 0.61 9.85 8.94
CA PRO A 98 -0.55 9.04 8.59
C PRO A 98 -0.21 8.16 7.38
N GLN A 99 -0.60 6.89 7.43
CA GLN A 99 -0.40 5.94 6.32
C GLN A 99 -1.04 6.49 5.03
N ASP A 100 -0.41 6.17 3.91
CA ASP A 100 -0.94 6.50 2.59
C ASP A 100 -2.24 5.70 2.34
N SER A 101 -3.18 6.30 1.62
CA SER A 101 -4.41 5.60 1.21
C SER A 101 -4.12 4.64 0.08
N LEU A 102 -4.99 3.63 -0.08
CA LEU A 102 -4.86 2.60 -1.12
C LEU A 102 -4.76 3.21 -2.54
N ASP A 103 -5.44 4.33 -2.77
CA ASP A 103 -5.44 5.06 -4.05
C ASP A 103 -4.08 5.66 -4.42
N MET A 104 -3.17 5.82 -3.45
CA MET A 104 -1.83 6.37 -3.66
C MET A 104 -0.79 5.29 -3.98
N ILE A 105 -1.17 4.02 -3.87
CA ILE A 105 -0.24 2.93 -4.15
C ILE A 105 -0.29 2.61 -5.63
N LYS A 106 0.89 2.58 -6.25
CA LYS A 106 1.03 2.11 -7.62
C LYS A 106 0.67 0.63 -7.70
N SER A 107 -0.20 0.28 -8.64
CA SER A 107 -0.54 -1.12 -8.91
C SER A 107 0.68 -1.96 -9.29
N SER A 108 1.68 -1.36 -9.96
CA SER A 108 2.94 -2.04 -10.28
C SER A 108 3.71 -2.43 -9.01
N TYR A 109 3.79 -1.54 -8.04
CA TYR A 109 4.42 -1.82 -6.75
C TYR A 109 3.70 -2.95 -6.02
N LEU A 110 2.35 -2.95 -6.01
CA LEU A 110 1.58 -4.05 -5.45
C LEU A 110 1.94 -5.37 -6.13
N ILE A 111 1.97 -5.42 -7.47
CA ILE A 111 2.31 -6.65 -8.21
C ILE A 111 3.71 -7.16 -7.84
N GLU A 112 4.68 -6.26 -7.64
CA GLU A 112 6.04 -6.61 -7.26
C GLU A 112 6.11 -7.19 -5.83
N ILE A 113 5.42 -6.59 -4.87
CA ILE A 113 5.47 -7.04 -3.46
C ILE A 113 4.52 -8.20 -3.16
N MET A 114 3.52 -8.45 -4.01
CA MET A 114 2.45 -9.43 -3.74
C MET A 114 2.96 -10.85 -3.43
N PRO A 115 3.98 -11.40 -4.11
CA PRO A 115 4.51 -12.73 -3.79
C PRO A 115 5.07 -12.81 -2.35
N ASP A 116 5.82 -11.80 -1.93
CA ASP A 116 6.42 -11.76 -0.60
C ASP A 116 5.36 -11.47 0.46
N LEU A 117 4.46 -10.53 0.19
CA LEU A 117 3.31 -10.24 1.04
C LEU A 117 2.43 -11.48 1.27
N THR A 118 2.22 -12.28 0.21
CA THR A 118 1.47 -13.53 0.30
C THR A 118 2.21 -14.56 1.15
N ARG A 119 3.54 -14.65 1.05
CA ARG A 119 4.37 -15.54 1.87
C ARG A 119 4.30 -15.16 3.34
N ASP A 120 4.56 -13.91 3.69
CA ASP A 120 4.59 -13.42 5.07
C ASP A 120 3.23 -13.64 5.76
N ILE A 121 2.12 -13.40 5.06
CA ILE A 121 0.77 -13.54 5.61
C ILE A 121 0.33 -15.00 5.71
N LEU A 122 0.51 -15.80 4.66
CA LEU A 122 -0.08 -17.14 4.58
C LEU A 122 0.81 -18.24 5.14
N VAL A 123 2.13 -18.11 4.95
CA VAL A 123 3.11 -19.12 5.36
C VAL A 123 3.61 -18.81 6.75
N GLU A 124 4.07 -17.59 6.99
CA GLU A 124 4.70 -17.20 8.26
C GLU A 124 3.67 -16.81 9.33
N ARG A 125 2.42 -16.53 8.93
CA ARG A 125 1.32 -16.10 9.80
C ARG A 125 1.68 -14.84 10.61
N ALA A 126 2.42 -13.93 9.98
CA ALA A 126 2.78 -12.65 10.59
C ALA A 126 1.53 -11.81 10.93
N ASP A 127 1.65 -10.93 11.92
CA ASP A 127 0.57 -9.98 12.24
C ASP A 127 0.37 -9.01 11.06
N LEU A 128 -0.88 -8.76 10.69
CA LEU A 128 -1.22 -7.90 9.55
C LEU A 128 -0.74 -6.47 9.75
N SER A 129 -0.66 -6.01 11.01
CA SER A 129 -0.15 -4.67 11.33
C SER A 129 1.35 -4.57 11.07
N GLU A 130 2.11 -5.62 11.40
CA GLU A 130 3.55 -5.70 11.16
C GLU A 130 3.85 -5.77 9.66
N VAL A 131 3.10 -6.61 8.92
CA VAL A 131 3.22 -6.71 7.46
C VAL A 131 2.89 -5.37 6.79
N ALA A 132 1.79 -4.72 7.18
CA ALA A 132 1.41 -3.43 6.64
C ALA A 132 2.51 -2.37 6.84
N ASN A 133 3.10 -2.32 8.03
CA ASN A 133 4.20 -1.42 8.33
C ASN A 133 5.49 -1.78 7.57
N ARG A 134 5.82 -3.06 7.45
CA ARG A 134 7.03 -3.56 6.76
C ARG A 134 7.05 -3.14 5.29
N TYR A 135 5.91 -3.25 4.61
CA TYR A 135 5.77 -2.91 3.20
C TYR A 135 5.26 -1.48 2.96
N SER A 136 5.10 -0.68 4.01
CA SER A 136 4.53 0.68 3.92
C SER A 136 3.19 0.75 3.16
N ILE A 137 2.31 -0.22 3.40
CA ILE A 137 0.99 -0.30 2.77
C ILE A 137 -0.14 -0.10 3.80
N PRO A 138 -1.31 0.45 3.39
CA PRO A 138 -2.49 0.50 4.23
C PRO A 138 -2.90 -0.89 4.67
N LEU A 139 -3.35 -1.00 5.92
CA LEU A 139 -3.78 -2.24 6.56
C LEU A 139 -4.95 -2.92 5.82
N GLU A 140 -5.69 -2.16 5.02
CA GLU A 140 -6.76 -2.64 4.15
C GLU A 140 -6.25 -3.65 3.12
N VAL A 141 -5.06 -3.43 2.54
CA VAL A 141 -4.48 -4.30 1.50
C VAL A 141 -4.29 -5.74 2.02
N PRO A 142 -3.52 -5.99 3.11
CA PRO A 142 -3.32 -7.35 3.62
C PRO A 142 -4.64 -7.95 4.15
N ARG A 143 -5.56 -7.15 4.69
CA ARG A 143 -6.89 -7.64 5.11
C ARG A 143 -7.72 -8.16 3.94
N VAL A 144 -7.77 -7.42 2.84
CA VAL A 144 -8.48 -7.83 1.62
C VAL A 144 -7.83 -9.08 1.03
N LEU A 145 -6.51 -9.17 1.05
CA LEU A 145 -5.78 -10.35 0.58
C LEU A 145 -6.15 -11.60 1.39
N VAL A 146 -6.10 -11.55 2.72
CA VAL A 146 -6.49 -12.67 3.59
C VAL A 146 -7.93 -13.10 3.33
N THR A 147 -8.83 -12.12 3.20
CA THR A 147 -10.26 -12.38 2.97
C THR A 147 -10.48 -13.06 1.61
N SER A 148 -9.81 -12.56 0.58
CA SER A 148 -9.87 -13.11 -0.79
C SER A 148 -9.30 -14.53 -0.82
N TRP A 149 -8.17 -14.76 -0.16
CA TRP A 149 -7.56 -16.09 -0.06
C TRP A 149 -8.46 -17.09 0.66
N LYS A 150 -9.07 -16.69 1.79
CA LYS A 150 -10.04 -17.55 2.51
C LYS A 150 -11.21 -17.92 1.61
N ALA A 151 -11.76 -16.98 0.84
CA ALA A 151 -12.84 -17.26 -0.10
C ALA A 151 -12.40 -18.31 -1.15
N VAL A 152 -11.23 -18.12 -1.76
CA VAL A 152 -10.64 -19.06 -2.72
C VAL A 152 -10.49 -20.45 -2.10
N MET A 153 -9.88 -20.56 -0.92
CA MET A 153 -9.70 -21.85 -0.24
C MET A 153 -11.03 -22.51 0.10
N THR A 154 -12.06 -21.77 0.51
CA THR A 154 -13.39 -22.35 0.75
C THR A 154 -14.07 -22.84 -0.52
N THR A 155 -13.82 -22.22 -1.67
CA THR A 155 -14.35 -22.71 -2.96
C THR A 155 -13.65 -23.97 -3.43
N PHE A 156 -12.34 -24.09 -3.23
CA PHE A 156 -11.58 -25.29 -3.60
C PHE A 156 -11.77 -26.46 -2.62
N THR A 157 -12.05 -26.18 -1.34
CA THR A 157 -12.20 -27.23 -0.30
C THR A 157 -13.63 -27.70 -0.11
N LYS A 158 -14.64 -27.08 -0.75
CA LYS A 158 -15.97 -27.69 -0.83
C LYS A 158 -15.84 -28.96 -1.67
N PRO A 159 -15.94 -30.17 -1.08
CA PRO A 159 -16.02 -31.38 -1.87
C PRO A 159 -17.22 -31.21 -2.82
N PHE A 160 -17.07 -31.68 -4.06
CA PHE A 160 -18.18 -31.84 -5.01
C PHE A 160 -19.21 -32.81 -4.39
N ALA A 161 -19.98 -32.32 -3.42
CA ALA A 161 -20.99 -33.06 -2.70
C ALA A 161 -22.26 -33.00 -3.56
N GLY A 162 -22.42 -33.99 -4.44
CA GLY A 162 -23.74 -34.33 -4.97
C GLY A 162 -24.03 -34.01 -6.43
N GLN A 163 -23.09 -33.47 -7.22
CA GLN A 163 -23.20 -33.67 -8.67
C GLN A 163 -22.57 -35.02 -8.99
N THR A 164 -23.42 -36.06 -8.95
CA THR A 164 -23.14 -37.28 -9.70
C THR A 164 -22.95 -36.86 -11.15
N MET A 165 -21.70 -36.73 -11.59
CA MET A 165 -21.38 -36.66 -13.01
C MET A 165 -22.10 -37.84 -13.65
N PRO A 166 -23.02 -37.63 -14.61
CA PRO A 166 -23.68 -38.75 -15.27
C PRO A 166 -22.60 -39.63 -15.89
N GLN A 167 -22.53 -40.87 -15.41
CA GLN A 167 -21.45 -41.83 -15.68
C GLN A 167 -21.38 -42.29 -17.15
N ARG A 168 -22.11 -41.65 -18.07
CA ARG A 168 -22.36 -42.14 -19.43
C ARG A 168 -21.48 -41.54 -20.52
N ASP A 169 -20.74 -40.45 -20.30
CA ASP A 169 -20.00 -39.78 -21.40
C ASP A 169 -18.46 -39.82 -21.29
N TRP A 170 -17.89 -40.71 -20.47
CA TRP A 170 -16.41 -40.87 -20.41
C TRP A 170 -15.80 -41.58 -21.63
N ILE A 171 -16.61 -42.08 -22.57
CA ILE A 171 -16.10 -42.86 -23.71
C ILE A 171 -15.71 -41.97 -24.92
N CYS A 172 -16.15 -40.70 -24.99
CA CYS A 172 -16.07 -39.97 -26.27
C CYS A 172 -15.06 -38.80 -26.41
N SER A 173 -14.21 -38.49 -25.42
CA SER A 173 -13.24 -37.38 -25.54
C SER A 173 -11.76 -37.78 -25.46
N ARG A 174 -11.43 -39.07 -25.59
CA ARG A 174 -10.03 -39.55 -25.63
C ARG A 174 -9.37 -39.47 -27.01
N LYS A 175 -9.85 -38.61 -27.90
CA LYS A 175 -9.16 -38.29 -29.16
C LYS A 175 -8.97 -36.78 -29.25
N VAL A 176 -7.70 -36.41 -29.43
CA VAL A 176 -7.21 -35.07 -29.80
C VAL A 176 -7.01 -34.08 -28.65
N ILE A 177 -6.11 -34.40 -27.72
CA ILE A 177 -5.10 -33.42 -27.29
C ILE A 177 -3.76 -34.15 -27.35
N GLN A 178 -2.98 -33.85 -28.39
CA GLN A 178 -1.59 -34.30 -28.44
C GLN A 178 -0.83 -33.69 -27.27
N PRO A 179 0.09 -34.44 -26.63
CA PRO A 179 0.98 -33.87 -25.63
C PRO A 179 1.92 -32.89 -26.31
N VAL A 180 1.65 -31.59 -26.20
CA VAL A 180 2.72 -30.59 -26.29
C VAL A 180 3.69 -30.97 -25.17
N ARG A 181 4.92 -31.32 -25.57
CA ARG A 181 6.03 -31.62 -24.68
C ARG A 181 6.26 -30.42 -23.75
N ALA A 182 5.59 -30.40 -22.61
CA ALA A 182 5.98 -29.61 -21.46
C ALA A 182 7.29 -30.21 -20.95
N ARG A 183 8.39 -29.62 -21.40
CA ARG A 183 9.72 -29.87 -20.87
C ARG A 183 9.66 -29.58 -19.37
N ALA A 184 10.01 -30.59 -18.60
CA ALA A 184 10.03 -30.60 -17.16
C ALA A 184 10.80 -29.41 -16.57
N VAL A 185 10.11 -28.56 -15.81
CA VAL A 185 10.70 -27.74 -14.74
C VAL A 185 9.73 -27.72 -13.56
N TYR A 186 9.43 -28.90 -13.01
CA TYR A 186 8.91 -29.01 -11.64
C TYR A 186 9.66 -30.17 -10.98
N ARG A 187 10.89 -29.88 -10.56
CA ARG A 187 11.73 -30.77 -9.76
C ARG A 187 11.90 -30.19 -8.36
N TRP A 188 10.80 -29.89 -7.65
CA TRP A 188 10.86 -29.37 -6.27
C TRP A 188 9.64 -29.76 -5.43
N TRP A 189 9.13 -30.99 -5.55
CA TRP A 189 8.26 -31.56 -4.51
C TRP A 189 8.66 -33.03 -4.32
N ALA A 190 9.75 -33.25 -3.59
CA ALA A 190 10.03 -34.54 -2.99
C ALA A 190 9.38 -34.56 -1.60
N PRO A 191 8.60 -35.59 -1.24
CA PRO A 191 8.16 -35.77 0.13
C PRO A 191 9.37 -36.17 0.97
N VAL A 192 9.75 -35.32 1.93
CA VAL A 192 10.66 -35.69 3.01
C VAL A 192 9.95 -36.78 3.82
N LYS A 193 10.32 -38.03 3.58
CA LYS A 193 10.14 -39.11 4.55
C LYS A 193 11.30 -39.01 5.54
N ASP A 194 11.02 -39.41 6.78
CA ASP A 194 11.91 -39.42 7.94
C ASP A 194 11.81 -38.17 8.83
N VAL A 195 10.63 -38.01 9.45
CA VAL A 195 10.50 -37.35 10.76
C VAL A 195 10.37 -38.47 11.80
N PRO A 196 11.31 -38.61 12.76
CA PRO A 196 11.19 -39.60 13.83
C PRO A 196 10.10 -39.21 14.85
N ASP A 197 9.30 -40.21 15.25
CA ASP A 197 8.12 -40.14 16.13
C ASP A 197 8.44 -39.99 17.64
N GLU A 198 9.51 -39.29 18.03
CA GLU A 198 9.80 -39.06 19.45
C GLU A 198 9.52 -37.60 19.87
N PRO A 199 8.53 -37.36 20.74
CA PRO A 199 8.34 -36.05 21.34
C PRO A 199 9.49 -35.78 22.34
N PRO A 200 10.15 -34.61 22.30
CA PRO A 200 11.10 -34.25 23.34
C PRO A 200 10.36 -34.08 24.66
N GLU A 201 10.85 -34.76 25.70
CA GLU A 201 10.40 -34.60 27.08
C GLU A 201 10.39 -33.11 27.45
N SER A 202 9.19 -32.58 27.67
CA SER A 202 8.97 -31.22 28.12
C SER A 202 9.45 -31.10 29.56
N GLN A 203 10.66 -30.57 29.75
CA GLN A 203 11.07 -30.00 31.02
C GLN A 203 10.24 -28.73 31.24
N PHE A 204 9.15 -28.89 32.00
CA PHE A 204 8.42 -27.77 32.58
C PHE A 204 9.34 -27.05 33.56
N VAL A 205 9.91 -25.93 33.11
CA VAL A 205 10.52 -24.94 33.99
C VAL A 205 9.40 -24.09 34.54
N ASP A 206 9.18 -24.15 35.86
CA ASP A 206 8.24 -23.30 36.59
C ASP A 206 8.58 -21.82 36.36
N ILE A 207 7.71 -21.12 35.62
CA ILE A 207 7.78 -19.67 35.47
C ILE A 207 6.97 -19.05 36.62
N PRO A 208 7.60 -18.31 37.56
CA PRO A 208 6.89 -17.63 38.63
C PRO A 208 6.02 -16.50 38.06
N VAL A 209 4.71 -16.67 38.13
CA VAL A 209 3.70 -15.67 37.81
C VAL A 209 3.79 -14.52 38.82
N LYS A 210 4.47 -13.43 38.43
CA LYS A 210 4.39 -12.15 39.15
C LYS A 210 3.00 -11.55 38.91
N ARG A 211 2.18 -11.54 39.97
CA ARG A 211 0.92 -10.80 40.06
C ARG A 211 1.18 -9.31 39.74
N LEU A 212 0.70 -8.84 38.60
CA LEU A 212 0.57 -7.42 38.31
C LEU A 212 -0.59 -6.88 39.15
N GLY A 213 -0.25 -5.99 40.08
CA GLY A 213 -1.19 -5.31 40.95
C GLY A 213 -2.15 -4.42 40.15
N HIS A 214 -3.42 -4.50 40.51
CA HIS A 214 -4.41 -3.49 40.20
C HIS A 214 -3.96 -2.14 40.78
N ALA A 215 -3.76 -1.15 39.92
CA ALA A 215 -3.72 0.25 40.31
C ALA A 215 -5.07 0.87 39.91
N ASP A 216 -5.98 0.92 40.87
CA ASP A 216 -7.03 1.94 40.93
C ASP A 216 -6.36 3.32 41.01
N THR A 217 -6.85 4.29 40.24
CA THR A 217 -7.24 5.63 40.77
C THR A 217 -7.69 6.56 39.63
N THR A 218 -9.01 6.63 39.50
CA THR A 218 -9.83 7.85 39.49
C THR A 218 -9.07 9.18 39.66
N LYS A 219 -9.25 10.12 38.72
CA LYS A 219 -9.31 11.59 38.90
C LYS A 219 -9.75 12.24 37.58
N ALA A 220 -10.98 12.72 37.51
CA ALA A 220 -11.41 14.09 37.80
C ALA A 220 -11.41 14.95 36.52
N ASN A 221 -12.60 15.10 35.96
CA ASN A 221 -12.96 15.94 34.82
C ASN A 221 -13.36 17.34 35.34
N PRO A 222 -12.63 18.43 35.06
CA PRO A 222 -13.11 19.77 35.38
C PRO A 222 -13.92 20.35 34.22
N GLU A 223 -15.18 20.64 34.53
CA GLU A 223 -16.12 21.42 33.71
C GLU A 223 -15.50 22.75 33.27
N ILE A 224 -15.39 22.98 31.97
CA ILE A 224 -15.08 24.29 31.40
C ILE A 224 -16.42 25.00 31.14
N ARG A 225 -16.70 26.04 31.93
CA ARG A 225 -17.79 26.99 31.68
C ARG A 225 -17.38 28.00 30.59
N PRO A 226 -18.22 28.30 29.59
CA PRO A 226 -18.03 29.44 28.72
C PRO A 226 -18.56 30.72 29.39
N SER A 227 -17.67 31.67 29.65
CA SER A 227 -18.00 33.05 30.00
C SER A 227 -18.28 33.85 28.73
N TYR A 228 -19.54 34.25 28.55
CA TYR A 228 -19.94 35.32 27.63
C TYR A 228 -19.75 36.67 28.30
N MET A 229 -19.01 37.59 27.66
CA MET A 229 -19.13 39.06 27.81
C MET A 229 -18.73 39.64 26.44
N SER A 230 -19.67 40.26 25.72
CA SER A 230 -20.09 41.67 25.76
C SER A 230 -19.23 42.53 24.85
#